data_AF-A0A0A2UZ57-F1
#
_entry.id   AF-A0A0A2UZ57-F1
#
_cell.length_a   1.000
_cell.length_b   1.000
_cell.length_c   1.000
_cell.angle_alpha   90.00
_cell.angle_beta   90.00
_cell.angle_gamma   90.00
#
_symmetry.space_group_name_H-M   'P 1'
#
loop_
_entity.id
_entity.type
_entity.pdbx_description
1 polymer ?
#
loop_
_entity_poly.entity_id
_entity_poly.type
_entity_poly.pdbx_seq_one_letter_code
_entity_poly.pdbx_strand_id
1 'polypeptide(L)'
;MSLLPQEVHVALAQLLLALASADNIVRTQAEEQLNNEWVQGRPDVLLIGLAEQLQGAEDAGTRSFASVLFRRISTRSMKLANSTESKELFFTLSHEQRMAIRQKLLESLSNEGVAHVRNKIGDAVAEIAGQYAENGEQWPELLGVLFQASQSNDPGVRDSAFRIFSTTPGIIEKQHEDMVLGVFSKGFRDENISVRISAMEAFSSFFRSIPKKSQSKYFSLVPDVLNILPPLKEADESEELSKAFIALIELAEVCPKMFKALFNNLVKFSISVIGDKEFV
;
A
#
# COMPACT_ATOMS: atom_id res chain seq x y z
N MET A 1 21.85 -3.55 -9.03
CA MET A 1 22.52 -3.10 -10.27
C MET A 1 21.53 -2.32 -11.11
N SER A 2 21.98 -1.31 -11.86
CA SER A 2 21.12 -0.59 -12.81
C SER A 2 20.96 -1.40 -14.10
N LEU A 3 19.75 -1.38 -14.67
CA LEU A 3 19.35 -2.04 -15.92
C LEU A 3 19.42 -1.11 -17.12
N LEU A 4 19.44 0.21 -16.90
CA LEU A 4 19.41 1.22 -17.94
C LEU A 4 20.74 2.00 -18.02
N PRO A 5 21.13 2.48 -19.22
CA PRO A 5 22.30 3.32 -19.39
C PRO A 5 22.22 4.63 -18.59
N GLN A 6 23.37 5.19 -18.20
CA GLN A 6 23.45 6.43 -17.42
C GLN A 6 22.76 7.61 -18.13
N GLU A 7 22.78 7.63 -19.46
CA GLU A 7 22.14 8.67 -20.27
C GLU A 7 20.62 8.69 -20.06
N VAL A 8 20.01 7.51 -19.88
CA VAL A 8 18.57 7.38 -19.60
C VAL A 8 18.26 7.90 -18.20
N HIS A 9 19.12 7.62 -17.22
CA HIS A 9 18.96 8.16 -15.86
C HIS A 9 19.03 9.69 -15.83
N VAL A 10 19.99 10.27 -16.53
CA VAL A 10 20.13 11.73 -16.63
C VAL A 10 18.90 12.33 -17.32
N ALA A 11 18.44 11.74 -18.42
CA ALA A 11 17.26 12.23 -19.13
C ALA A 11 15.98 12.16 -18.28
N LEU A 12 15.78 11.07 -17.52
CA LEU A 12 14.64 10.93 -16.62
C LEU A 12 14.71 11.87 -15.42
N ALA A 13 15.90 12.08 -14.83
CA ALA A 13 16.07 13.06 -13.76
C ALA A 13 15.74 14.48 -14.24
N GLN A 14 16.19 14.86 -15.44
CA GLN A 14 15.84 16.14 -16.06
C GLN A 14 14.34 16.26 -16.33
N LEU A 15 13.70 15.20 -16.82
CA LEU A 15 12.25 15.16 -17.03
C LEU A 15 11.50 15.36 -15.71
N LEU A 16 11.90 14.68 -14.64
CA LEU A 16 11.29 14.82 -13.31
C LEU A 16 11.44 16.24 -12.76
N LEU A 17 12.61 16.86 -12.92
CA LEU A 17 12.84 18.26 -12.53
C LEU A 17 11.95 19.22 -13.33
N ALA A 18 11.84 19.02 -14.65
CA ALA A 18 11.03 19.88 -15.52
C ALA A 18 9.52 19.75 -15.21
N LEU A 19 9.04 18.53 -14.94
CA LEU A 19 7.66 18.28 -14.51
C LEU A 19 7.33 18.90 -13.14
N ALA A 20 8.33 19.04 -12.26
CA ALA A 20 8.19 19.69 -10.95
C ALA A 20 8.38 21.21 -10.99
N SER A 21 8.68 21.79 -12.15
CA SER A 21 8.94 23.22 -12.30
C SER A 21 7.70 24.07 -11.98
N ALA A 22 7.92 25.23 -11.34
CA ALA A 22 6.89 26.26 -11.15
C ALA A 22 6.56 27.02 -12.45
N ASP A 23 7.42 26.91 -13.48
CA ASP A 23 7.17 27.49 -14.80
C ASP A 23 6.22 26.60 -15.61
N ASN A 24 5.04 27.15 -15.90
CA ASN A 24 4.00 26.46 -16.68
C ASN A 24 4.48 26.04 -18.08
N ILE A 25 5.34 26.82 -18.74
CA ILE A 25 5.84 26.51 -20.08
C ILE A 25 6.73 25.28 -20.02
N VAL A 26 7.69 25.28 -19.08
CA VAL A 26 8.59 24.14 -18.85
C VAL A 26 7.81 22.88 -18.48
N ARG A 27 6.84 23.01 -17.56
CA ARG A 27 6.00 21.88 -17.14
C ARG A 27 5.17 21.31 -18.29
N THR A 28 4.55 22.17 -19.11
CA THR A 28 3.74 21.73 -20.25
C THR A 28 4.58 20.99 -21.28
N GLN A 29 5.77 21.51 -21.61
CA GLN A 29 6.71 20.85 -22.52
C GLN A 29 7.16 19.49 -21.98
N ALA A 30 7.45 19.40 -20.68
CA ALA A 30 7.83 18.15 -20.03
C ALA A 30 6.68 17.12 -20.02
N GLU A 31 5.44 17.57 -19.85
CA GLU A 31 4.26 16.69 -19.95
C GLU A 31 4.07 16.15 -21.39
N GLU A 32 4.24 16.99 -22.40
CA GLU A 32 4.22 16.55 -23.81
C GLU A 32 5.34 15.54 -24.08
N GLN A 33 6.55 15.80 -23.61
CA GLN A 33 7.69 14.90 -23.74
C GLN A 33 7.41 13.55 -23.05
N LEU A 34 6.92 13.57 -21.81
CA LEU A 34 6.53 12.36 -21.08
C LEU A 34 5.52 11.53 -21.86
N ASN A 35 4.48 12.16 -22.42
CA ASN A 35 3.41 11.45 -23.11
C ASN A 35 3.85 10.90 -24.47
N ASN A 36 4.55 11.69 -25.27
CA ASN A 36 4.86 11.35 -26.66
C ASN A 36 6.15 10.52 -26.79
N GLU A 37 7.22 10.88 -26.08
CA GLU A 37 8.51 10.20 -26.22
C GLU A 37 8.62 8.98 -25.30
N TRP A 38 8.16 9.12 -24.05
CA TRP A 38 8.36 8.08 -23.04
C TRP A 38 7.20 7.10 -22.96
N VAL A 39 5.96 7.57 -22.74
CA VAL A 39 4.79 6.68 -22.60
C VAL A 39 4.45 5.98 -23.91
N GLN A 40 4.42 6.70 -25.03
CA GLN A 40 4.12 6.09 -26.34
C GLN A 40 5.35 5.44 -26.98
N GLY A 41 6.53 6.04 -26.84
CA GLY A 41 7.72 5.60 -27.56
C GLY A 41 8.51 4.48 -26.87
N ARG A 42 8.64 4.52 -25.53
CA ARG A 42 9.51 3.61 -24.75
C ARG A 42 8.95 3.33 -23.34
N PRO A 43 7.74 2.78 -23.22
CA PRO A 43 7.06 2.63 -21.93
C PRO A 43 7.78 1.70 -20.95
N ASP A 44 8.47 0.69 -21.45
CA ASP A 44 9.32 -0.22 -20.69
C ASP A 44 10.49 0.54 -20.05
N VAL A 45 11.21 1.32 -20.85
CA VAL A 45 12.35 2.14 -20.39
C VAL A 45 11.87 3.17 -19.37
N LEU A 46 10.70 3.78 -19.58
CA LEU A 46 10.11 4.72 -18.64
C LEU A 46 9.80 4.06 -17.29
N LEU A 47 9.09 2.93 -17.28
CA LEU A 47 8.69 2.28 -16.02
C LEU A 47 9.88 1.69 -15.27
N ILE A 48 10.82 1.05 -15.97
CA ILE A 48 12.08 0.58 -15.36
C ILE A 48 12.86 1.78 -14.82
N GLY A 49 13.03 2.84 -15.61
CA GLY A 49 13.82 4.00 -15.22
C GLY A 49 13.23 4.75 -14.03
N LEU A 50 11.91 4.92 -13.97
CA LEU A 50 11.25 5.44 -12.78
C LEU A 50 11.49 4.53 -11.57
N ALA A 51 11.36 3.20 -11.71
CA ALA A 51 11.64 2.26 -10.63
C ALA A 51 13.10 2.29 -10.16
N GLU A 52 14.06 2.63 -11.04
CA GLU A 52 15.46 2.85 -10.63
C GLU A 52 15.67 4.20 -9.94
N GLN A 53 14.92 5.25 -10.30
CA GLN A 53 14.95 6.54 -9.61
C GLN A 53 14.43 6.43 -8.16
N LEU A 54 13.51 5.50 -7.87
CA LEU A 54 13.04 5.21 -6.51
C LEU A 54 14.14 4.77 -5.54
N GLN A 55 15.22 4.19 -6.05
CA GLN A 55 16.37 3.73 -5.26
C GLN A 55 17.58 4.65 -5.43
N GLY A 56 17.77 5.19 -6.63
CA GLY A 56 19.01 5.85 -7.05
C GLY A 56 19.03 7.37 -6.96
N ALA A 57 17.88 8.06 -6.86
CA ALA A 57 17.89 9.51 -6.78
C ALA A 57 18.40 9.98 -5.40
N GLU A 58 19.31 10.96 -5.40
CA GLU A 58 19.96 11.45 -4.18
C GLU A 58 18.96 12.13 -3.24
N ASP A 59 18.04 12.93 -3.78
CA ASP A 59 17.07 13.69 -3.01
C ASP A 59 15.74 12.95 -2.82
N ALA A 60 15.16 13.09 -1.62
CA ALA A 60 13.87 12.48 -1.28
C ALA A 60 12.71 13.00 -2.14
N GLY A 61 12.81 14.24 -2.64
CA GLY A 61 11.79 14.86 -3.49
C GLY A 61 11.64 14.13 -4.82
N THR A 62 12.75 13.88 -5.50
CA THR A 62 12.81 13.11 -6.75
C THR A 62 12.34 11.68 -6.54
N ARG A 63 12.78 10.99 -5.47
CA ARG A 63 12.29 9.63 -5.17
C ARG A 63 10.78 9.58 -4.93
N SER A 64 10.26 10.53 -4.16
CA SER A 64 8.82 10.67 -3.89
C SER A 64 8.04 10.95 -5.17
N PHE A 65 8.52 11.88 -6.00
CA PHE A 65 7.86 12.25 -7.24
C PHE A 65 7.92 11.13 -8.28
N ALA A 66 9.05 10.45 -8.42
CA ALA A 66 9.21 9.26 -9.26
C ALA A 66 8.24 8.15 -8.83
N SER A 67 8.04 7.93 -7.52
CA SER A 67 7.08 6.95 -6.99
C SER A 67 5.64 7.28 -7.40
N VAL A 68 5.24 8.53 -7.23
CA VAL A 68 3.89 9.00 -7.61
C VAL A 68 3.69 8.91 -9.12
N LEU A 69 4.69 9.32 -9.91
CA LEU A 69 4.64 9.27 -11.35
C LEU A 69 4.60 7.82 -11.85
N PHE A 70 5.43 6.94 -11.31
CA PHE A 70 5.43 5.51 -11.60
C PHE A 70 4.03 4.93 -11.40
N ARG A 71 3.43 5.14 -10.21
CA ARG A 71 2.08 4.65 -9.91
C ARG A 71 1.07 5.14 -10.96
N ARG A 72 1.03 6.45 -11.23
CA ARG A 72 0.10 7.07 -12.19
C ARG A 72 0.29 6.55 -13.62
N ILE A 73 1.53 6.30 -14.04
CA ILE A 73 1.84 5.89 -15.40
C ILE A 73 1.58 4.40 -15.58
N SER A 74 1.92 3.58 -14.58
CA SER A 74 1.74 2.12 -14.60
C SER A 74 0.28 1.69 -14.79
N THR A 75 -0.69 2.49 -14.32
CA THR A 75 -2.14 2.23 -14.40
C THR A 75 -2.81 2.79 -15.65
N ARG A 76 -2.07 3.48 -16.53
CA ARG A 76 -2.67 4.04 -17.73
C ARG A 76 -3.19 2.94 -18.63
N SER A 77 -4.47 3.01 -18.98
CA SER A 77 -5.10 2.09 -19.93
C SER A 77 -4.53 2.29 -21.34
N MET A 78 -3.94 1.23 -21.90
CA MET A 78 -3.37 1.16 -23.23
C MET A 78 -4.14 0.16 -24.08
N LYS A 79 -4.51 0.56 -25.29
CA LYS A 79 -5.11 -0.36 -26.27
C LYS A 79 -4.03 -1.25 -26.85
N LEU A 80 -4.20 -2.56 -26.70
CA LEU A 80 -3.33 -3.53 -27.36
C LEU A 80 -3.53 -3.45 -28.87
N ALA A 81 -2.44 -3.49 -29.64
CA ALA A 81 -2.53 -3.50 -31.09
C ALA A 81 -3.40 -4.68 -31.55
N ASN A 82 -4.42 -4.41 -32.36
CA ASN A 82 -5.38 -5.39 -32.90
C ASN A 82 -6.32 -6.03 -31.86
N SER A 83 -6.53 -5.43 -30.69
CA SER A 83 -7.56 -5.85 -29.74
C SER A 83 -8.46 -4.69 -29.32
N THR A 84 -9.73 -4.99 -29.05
CA THR A 84 -10.64 -4.06 -28.35
C THR A 84 -10.35 -4.01 -26.85
N GLU A 85 -9.50 -4.90 -26.36
CA GLU A 85 -9.09 -4.94 -24.96
C GLU A 85 -8.03 -3.88 -24.68
N SER A 86 -8.25 -3.17 -23.59
CA SER A 86 -7.24 -2.31 -22.98
C SER A 86 -6.64 -3.01 -21.77
N LYS A 87 -5.34 -2.84 -21.57
CA LYS A 87 -4.64 -3.26 -20.34
C LYS A 87 -3.92 -2.07 -19.73
N GLU A 88 -3.65 -2.13 -18.43
CA GLU A 88 -2.76 -1.20 -17.75
C GLU A 88 -1.37 -1.24 -18.42
N LEU A 89 -0.72 -0.08 -18.56
CA LEU A 89 0.57 0.06 -19.25
C LEU A 89 1.60 -0.96 -18.74
N PHE A 90 1.64 -1.17 -17.42
CA PHE A 90 2.54 -2.15 -16.82
C PHE A 90 2.29 -3.57 -17.33
N PHE A 91 1.03 -3.97 -17.52
CA PHE A 91 0.65 -5.29 -18.08
C PHE A 91 0.79 -5.39 -19.61
N THR A 92 1.20 -4.32 -20.29
CA THR A 92 1.64 -4.39 -21.70
C THR A 92 3.12 -4.74 -21.86
N LEU A 93 3.91 -4.64 -20.78
CA LEU A 93 5.33 -4.98 -20.79
C LEU A 93 5.57 -6.50 -20.84
N SER A 94 6.78 -6.90 -21.26
CA SER A 94 7.19 -8.30 -21.22
C SER A 94 7.23 -8.83 -19.78
N HIS A 95 7.09 -10.14 -19.60
CA HIS A 95 7.17 -10.75 -18.27
C HIS A 95 8.51 -10.44 -17.58
N GLU A 96 9.62 -10.48 -18.32
CA GLU A 96 10.96 -10.15 -17.80
C GLU A 96 11.05 -8.70 -17.30
N GLN A 97 10.50 -7.75 -18.06
CA GLN A 97 10.45 -6.34 -17.67
C GLN A 97 9.60 -6.14 -16.41
N ARG A 98 8.45 -6.81 -16.32
CA ARG A 98 7.59 -6.76 -15.12
C ARG A 98 8.30 -7.32 -13.88
N MET A 99 9.02 -8.44 -14.03
CA MET A 99 9.82 -9.03 -12.95
C MET A 99 10.95 -8.09 -12.48
N ALA A 100 11.64 -7.45 -13.41
CA ALA A 100 12.68 -6.47 -13.09
C ALA A 100 12.13 -5.28 -12.28
N ILE A 101 11.00 -4.72 -12.71
CA ILE A 101 10.32 -3.62 -12.01
C ILE A 101 9.89 -4.06 -10.60
N ARG A 102 9.27 -5.23 -10.47
CA ARG A 102 8.88 -5.79 -9.17
C ARG A 102 10.05 -5.85 -8.20
N GLN A 103 11.17 -6.40 -8.65
CA GLN A 103 12.38 -6.50 -7.83
C GLN A 103 12.86 -5.12 -7.38
N LYS A 104 12.88 -4.14 -8.28
CA LYS A 104 13.25 -2.75 -7.95
C LYS A 104 12.31 -2.08 -6.95
N LEU A 105 11.00 -2.30 -7.08
CA LEU A 105 10.02 -1.77 -6.14
C LEU A 105 10.23 -2.37 -4.73
N LEU A 106 10.45 -3.68 -4.61
CA LEU A 106 10.69 -4.33 -3.33
C LEU A 106 12.03 -3.92 -2.69
N GLU A 107 13.08 -3.79 -3.50
CA GLU A 107 14.38 -3.27 -3.04
C GLU A 107 14.24 -1.83 -2.54
N SER A 108 13.51 -0.98 -3.25
CA SER A 108 13.28 0.41 -2.86
C SER A 108 12.47 0.51 -1.58
N LEU A 109 11.39 -0.29 -1.45
CA LEU A 109 10.56 -0.33 -0.25
C LEU A 109 11.35 -0.75 0.99
N SER A 110 12.24 -1.72 0.85
CA SER A 110 13.01 -2.28 1.96
C SER A 110 14.17 -1.39 2.41
N ASN A 111 14.71 -0.57 1.51
CA ASN A 111 15.89 0.27 1.78
C ASN A 111 15.56 1.76 2.02
N GLU A 112 14.33 2.21 1.80
CA GLU A 112 13.98 3.62 1.98
C GLU A 112 13.87 4.01 3.46
N GLY A 113 14.76 4.90 3.88
CA GLY A 113 14.80 5.44 5.24
C GLY A 113 13.80 6.55 5.51
N VAL A 114 13.33 7.27 4.49
CA VAL A 114 12.43 8.42 4.64
C VAL A 114 10.98 7.98 4.58
N ALA A 115 10.26 8.09 5.72
CA ALA A 115 8.90 7.57 5.88
C ALA A 115 7.90 8.02 4.81
N HIS A 116 7.88 9.31 4.45
CA HIS A 116 6.93 9.80 3.44
C HIS A 116 7.25 9.26 2.02
N VAL A 117 8.52 9.03 1.69
CA VAL A 117 8.94 8.42 0.42
C VAL A 117 8.57 6.94 0.43
N ARG A 118 8.86 6.23 1.53
CA ARG A 118 8.49 4.82 1.70
C ARG A 118 6.99 4.60 1.53
N ASN A 119 6.16 5.51 2.02
CA ASN A 119 4.70 5.47 1.81
C ASN A 119 4.33 5.60 0.33
N LYS A 120 5.00 6.48 -0.44
CA LYS A 120 4.75 6.60 -1.90
C LYS A 120 5.24 5.37 -2.67
N ILE A 121 6.35 4.75 -2.25
CA ILE A 121 6.82 3.49 -2.80
C ILE A 121 5.81 2.37 -2.48
N GLY A 122 5.32 2.31 -1.24
CA GLY A 122 4.29 1.35 -0.81
C GLY A 122 3.00 1.48 -1.60
N ASP A 123 2.54 2.71 -1.84
CA ASP A 123 1.40 3.00 -2.72
C ASP A 123 1.62 2.45 -4.15
N ALA A 124 2.84 2.57 -4.70
CA ALA A 124 3.18 2.04 -6.02
C ALA A 124 3.23 0.50 -6.02
N VAL A 125 3.78 -0.10 -4.97
CA VAL A 125 3.84 -1.56 -4.78
C VAL A 125 2.42 -2.14 -4.70
N ALA A 126 1.55 -1.51 -3.90
CA ALA A 126 0.14 -1.87 -3.80
C ALA A 126 -0.56 -1.81 -5.15
N GLU A 127 -0.36 -0.73 -5.92
CA GLU A 127 -0.97 -0.61 -7.25
C GLU A 127 -0.59 -1.76 -8.18
N ILE A 128 0.70 -2.10 -8.27
CA ILE A 128 1.17 -3.22 -9.09
C ILE A 128 0.62 -4.55 -8.57
N ALA A 129 0.58 -4.75 -7.26
CA ALA A 129 0.02 -5.95 -6.65
C ALA A 129 -1.48 -6.12 -6.94
N GLY A 130 -2.24 -5.02 -6.95
CA GLY A 130 -3.64 -4.98 -7.38
C GLY A 130 -3.80 -5.46 -8.83
N GLN A 131 -2.99 -4.92 -9.75
CA GLN A 131 -3.01 -5.34 -11.15
C GLN A 131 -2.67 -6.82 -11.35
N TYR A 132 -1.72 -7.37 -10.56
CA TYR A 132 -1.45 -8.82 -10.53
C TYR A 132 -2.68 -9.63 -10.12
N ALA A 133 -3.34 -9.23 -9.03
CA ALA A 133 -4.55 -9.89 -8.56
C ALA A 133 -5.69 -9.82 -9.59
N GLU A 134 -5.89 -8.67 -10.24
CA GLU A 134 -6.91 -8.47 -11.29
C GLU A 134 -6.64 -9.31 -12.54
N ASN A 135 -5.37 -9.51 -12.91
CA ASN A 135 -4.97 -10.36 -14.03
C ASN A 135 -4.83 -11.84 -13.66
N GLY A 136 -5.13 -12.24 -12.41
CA GLY A 136 -5.00 -13.62 -11.94
C GLY A 136 -3.57 -14.15 -11.89
N GLU A 137 -2.58 -13.26 -11.86
CA GLU A 137 -1.16 -13.59 -11.71
C GLU A 137 -0.71 -13.42 -10.24
N GLN A 138 0.30 -14.18 -9.81
CA GLN A 138 0.83 -14.13 -8.44
C GLN A 138 2.10 -13.29 -8.34
N TRP A 139 2.28 -12.65 -7.18
CA TRP A 139 3.53 -11.99 -6.77
C TRP A 139 3.98 -12.49 -5.38
N PRO A 140 4.51 -13.72 -5.29
CA PRO A 140 4.82 -14.35 -4.01
C PRO A 140 5.92 -13.63 -3.20
N GLU A 141 6.89 -13.01 -3.87
CA GLU A 141 7.98 -12.28 -3.23
C GLU A 141 7.47 -11.08 -2.42
N LEU A 142 6.41 -10.41 -2.88
CA LEU A 142 5.80 -9.31 -2.16
C LEU A 142 5.31 -9.76 -0.78
N LEU A 143 4.58 -10.88 -0.73
CA LEU A 143 4.03 -11.39 0.52
C LEU A 143 5.14 -11.72 1.54
N GLY A 144 6.23 -12.33 1.07
CA GLY A 144 7.42 -12.59 1.89
C GLY A 144 8.05 -11.30 2.44
N VAL A 145 8.21 -10.27 1.60
CA VAL A 145 8.73 -8.96 2.01
C VAL A 145 7.82 -8.29 3.03
N LEU A 146 6.49 -8.29 2.82
CA LEU A 146 5.55 -7.66 3.74
C LEU A 146 5.47 -8.37 5.09
N PHE A 147 5.59 -9.70 5.13
CA PHE A 147 5.65 -10.47 6.37
C PHE A 147 6.95 -10.24 7.16
N GLN A 148 8.07 -9.97 6.48
CA GLN A 148 9.31 -9.54 7.14
C GLN A 148 9.18 -8.10 7.63
N ALA A 149 8.63 -7.21 6.81
CA ALA A 149 8.44 -5.79 7.13
C ALA A 149 7.49 -5.59 8.32
N SER A 150 6.40 -6.37 8.43
CA SER A 150 5.48 -6.34 9.58
C SER A 150 6.11 -6.79 10.90
N GLN A 151 7.30 -7.38 10.86
CA GLN A 151 8.09 -7.81 12.01
C GLN A 151 9.39 -7.01 12.18
N SER A 152 9.56 -5.93 11.41
CA SER A 152 10.71 -5.04 11.53
C SER A 152 10.78 -4.38 12.90
N ASN A 153 11.99 -4.07 13.38
CA ASN A 153 12.17 -3.27 14.58
C ASN A 153 11.75 -1.80 14.37
N ASP A 154 11.73 -1.32 13.13
CA ASP A 154 11.27 0.03 12.78
C ASP A 154 9.73 0.08 12.68
N PRO A 155 9.04 0.86 13.56
CA PRO A 155 7.59 0.99 13.50
C PRO A 155 7.09 1.57 12.17
N GLY A 156 7.85 2.45 11.53
CA GLY A 156 7.49 3.02 10.25
C GLY A 156 7.57 2.01 9.09
N VAL A 157 8.37 0.95 9.23
CA VAL A 157 8.39 -0.17 8.26
C VAL A 157 7.21 -1.11 8.50
N ARG A 158 6.89 -1.38 9.77
CA ARG A 158 5.70 -2.17 10.14
C ARG A 158 4.40 -1.50 9.67
N ASP A 159 4.28 -0.19 9.89
CA ASP A 159 3.15 0.64 9.44
C ASP A 159 2.97 0.54 7.92
N SER A 160 4.05 0.77 7.15
CA SER A 160 4.01 0.66 5.68
C SER A 160 3.57 -0.73 5.21
N ALA A 161 3.98 -1.80 5.90
CA ALA A 161 3.56 -3.16 5.55
C ALA A 161 2.04 -3.35 5.70
N PHE A 162 1.46 -2.89 6.81
CA PHE A 162 0.01 -2.97 7.02
C PHE A 162 -0.77 -2.09 6.04
N ARG A 163 -0.27 -0.91 5.68
CA ARG A 163 -0.89 -0.05 4.65
C ARG A 163 -0.92 -0.72 3.27
N ILE A 164 0.11 -1.48 2.92
CA ILE A 164 0.09 -2.27 1.66
C ILE A 164 -0.93 -3.42 1.77
N PHE A 165 -1.00 -4.10 2.92
CA PHE A 165 -2.03 -5.12 3.15
C PHE A 165 -3.46 -4.56 3.08
N SER A 166 -3.71 -3.35 3.57
CA SER A 166 -5.06 -2.74 3.56
C SER A 166 -5.54 -2.39 2.16
N THR A 167 -4.63 -1.99 1.27
CA THR A 167 -4.92 -1.64 -0.13
C THR A 167 -4.96 -2.86 -1.05
N THR A 168 -4.23 -3.93 -0.73
CA THR A 168 -4.15 -5.14 -1.54
C THR A 168 -4.38 -6.43 -0.75
N PRO A 169 -5.54 -6.59 -0.08
CA PRO A 169 -5.80 -7.77 0.74
C PRO A 169 -5.79 -9.09 -0.06
N GLY A 170 -6.04 -9.03 -1.37
CA GLY A 170 -6.09 -10.20 -2.26
C GLY A 170 -4.76 -10.93 -2.44
N ILE A 171 -3.62 -10.33 -2.06
CA ILE A 171 -2.30 -11.00 -2.11
C ILE A 171 -2.16 -12.10 -1.06
N ILE A 172 -3.01 -12.10 -0.02
CA ILE A 172 -2.95 -13.07 1.06
C ILE A 172 -3.67 -14.36 0.62
N GLU A 173 -2.88 -15.36 0.22
CA GLU A 173 -3.42 -16.65 -0.19
C GLU A 173 -3.82 -17.53 1.00
N LYS A 174 -4.74 -18.48 0.76
CA LYS A 174 -5.28 -19.40 1.79
C LYS A 174 -4.23 -20.22 2.52
N GLN A 175 -3.10 -20.52 1.88
CA GLN A 175 -2.02 -21.30 2.50
C GLN A 175 -1.26 -20.50 3.58
N HIS A 176 -1.46 -19.19 3.66
CA HIS A 176 -0.81 -18.31 4.64
C HIS A 176 -1.70 -17.99 5.85
N GLU A 177 -2.86 -18.64 5.99
CA GLU A 177 -3.85 -18.36 7.05
C GLU A 177 -3.24 -18.26 8.46
N ASP A 178 -2.39 -19.21 8.87
CA ASP A 178 -1.77 -19.21 10.21
C ASP A 178 -0.77 -18.06 10.39
N MET A 179 0.00 -17.75 9.34
CA MET A 179 0.95 -16.64 9.36
C MET A 179 0.21 -15.30 9.49
N VAL A 180 -0.93 -15.17 8.80
CA VAL A 180 -1.77 -13.99 8.82
C VAL A 180 -2.37 -13.75 10.20
N LEU A 181 -2.84 -14.80 10.89
CA LEU A 181 -3.31 -14.70 12.27
C LEU A 181 -2.21 -14.15 13.19
N GLY A 182 -0.99 -14.67 13.08
CA GLY A 182 0.16 -14.22 13.87
C GLY A 182 0.56 -12.77 13.59
N VAL A 183 0.58 -12.37 12.31
CA VAL A 183 0.92 -11.00 11.88
C VAL A 183 -0.10 -9.99 12.42
N PHE A 184 -1.41 -10.25 12.26
CA PHE A 184 -2.44 -9.36 12.77
C PHE A 184 -2.47 -9.30 14.30
N SER A 185 -2.35 -10.44 15.00
CA SER A 185 -2.31 -10.44 16.47
C SER A 185 -1.12 -9.63 17.01
N LYS A 186 0.05 -9.70 16.37
CA LYS A 186 1.19 -8.83 16.69
C LYS A 186 0.89 -7.36 16.40
N GLY A 187 0.33 -7.05 15.23
CA GLY A 187 -0.01 -5.67 14.84
C GLY A 187 -1.00 -4.98 15.79
N PHE A 188 -2.04 -5.69 16.25
CA PHE A 188 -3.00 -5.13 17.22
C PHE A 188 -2.39 -4.84 18.59
N ARG A 189 -1.30 -5.54 18.93
CA ARG A 189 -0.58 -5.41 20.20
C ARG A 189 0.73 -4.63 20.06
N ASP A 190 0.94 -3.96 18.93
CA ASP A 190 2.17 -3.22 18.66
C ASP A 190 2.41 -2.12 19.71
N GLU A 191 3.64 -1.74 19.98
CA GLU A 191 3.92 -0.63 20.90
C GLU A 191 3.53 0.73 20.29
N ASN A 192 3.56 0.85 18.96
CA ASN A 192 3.25 2.07 18.24
C ASN A 192 1.76 2.13 17.85
N ILE A 193 1.09 3.23 18.23
CA ILE A 193 -0.35 3.44 17.98
C ILE A 193 -0.67 3.41 16.48
N SER A 194 0.12 4.09 15.65
CA SER A 194 -0.12 4.14 14.20
C SER A 194 -0.07 2.74 13.58
N VAL A 195 0.85 1.88 14.03
CA VAL A 195 0.91 0.47 13.58
C VAL A 195 -0.35 -0.30 13.98
N ARG A 196 -0.89 -0.08 15.18
CA ARG A 196 -2.17 -0.71 15.61
C ARG A 196 -3.32 -0.30 14.70
N ILE A 197 -3.45 0.99 14.38
CA ILE A 197 -4.49 1.52 13.48
C ILE A 197 -4.34 0.93 12.08
N SER A 198 -3.14 0.98 11.49
CA SER A 198 -2.87 0.41 10.18
C SER A 198 -3.15 -1.10 10.14
N ALA A 199 -2.79 -1.85 11.20
CA ALA A 199 -3.12 -3.26 11.31
C ALA A 199 -4.63 -3.52 11.36
N MET A 200 -5.38 -2.65 12.04
CA MET A 200 -6.83 -2.72 12.16
C MET A 200 -7.54 -2.45 10.84
N GLU A 201 -7.13 -1.40 10.11
CA GLU A 201 -7.61 -1.11 8.75
C GLU A 201 -7.28 -2.26 7.78
N ALA A 202 -6.04 -2.77 7.83
CA ALA A 202 -5.61 -3.91 7.03
C ALA A 202 -6.43 -5.16 7.32
N PHE A 203 -6.75 -5.41 8.60
CA PHE A 203 -7.59 -6.53 8.99
C PHE A 203 -9.02 -6.37 8.48
N SER A 204 -9.59 -5.16 8.54
CA SER A 204 -10.92 -4.87 7.97
C SER A 204 -10.97 -5.20 6.47
N SER A 205 -10.02 -4.67 5.69
CA SER A 205 -9.89 -4.93 4.25
C SER A 205 -9.69 -6.42 3.94
N PHE A 206 -8.78 -7.07 4.67
CA PHE A 206 -8.51 -8.50 4.53
C PHE A 206 -9.75 -9.34 4.85
N PHE A 207 -10.42 -9.06 5.96
CA PHE A 207 -11.58 -9.81 6.41
C PHE A 207 -12.79 -9.66 5.47
N ARG A 208 -12.91 -8.51 4.79
CA ARG A 208 -13.87 -8.29 3.69
C ARG A 208 -13.57 -9.16 2.47
N SER A 209 -12.28 -9.44 2.19
CA SER A 209 -11.84 -10.21 1.02
C SER A 209 -12.00 -11.74 1.17
N ILE A 210 -12.05 -12.27 2.40
CA ILE A 210 -12.09 -13.71 2.63
C ILE A 210 -13.51 -14.30 2.45
N PRO A 211 -13.64 -15.55 1.94
CA PRO A 211 -14.92 -16.23 1.86
C PRO A 211 -15.59 -16.40 3.24
N LYS A 212 -16.93 -16.25 3.30
CA LYS A 212 -17.72 -16.38 4.56
C LYS A 212 -17.43 -17.64 5.37
N LYS A 213 -17.05 -18.75 4.72
CA LYS A 213 -16.70 -20.03 5.38
C LYS A 213 -15.36 -20.01 6.13
N SER A 214 -14.46 -19.09 5.81
CA SER A 214 -13.15 -18.94 6.47
C SER A 214 -13.16 -17.90 7.59
N GLN A 215 -14.16 -17.01 7.63
CA GLN A 215 -14.22 -15.87 8.57
C GLN A 215 -14.16 -16.28 10.05
N SER A 216 -14.80 -17.39 10.44
CA SER A 216 -14.84 -17.81 11.85
C SER A 216 -13.46 -18.10 12.45
N LYS A 217 -12.46 -18.41 11.61
CA LYS A 217 -11.07 -18.65 12.04
C LYS A 217 -10.42 -17.39 12.63
N TYR A 218 -10.89 -16.21 12.23
CA TYR A 218 -10.34 -14.91 12.65
C TYR A 218 -11.07 -14.32 13.86
N PHE A 219 -12.11 -14.99 14.38
CA PHE A 219 -12.89 -14.47 15.52
C PHE A 219 -12.07 -14.39 16.80
N SER A 220 -11.03 -15.21 16.92
CA SER A 220 -10.07 -15.17 18.03
C SER A 220 -9.30 -13.85 18.12
N LEU A 221 -9.26 -13.06 17.04
CA LEU A 221 -8.59 -11.76 17.00
C LEU A 221 -9.47 -10.60 17.48
N VAL A 222 -10.79 -10.79 17.57
CA VAL A 222 -11.72 -9.72 17.97
C VAL A 222 -11.37 -9.09 19.33
N PRO A 223 -10.99 -9.87 20.38
CA PRO A 223 -10.56 -9.26 21.64
C PRO A 223 -9.36 -8.32 21.46
N ASP A 224 -8.36 -8.71 20.65
CA ASP A 224 -7.18 -7.87 20.39
C ASP A 224 -7.56 -6.60 19.66
N VAL A 225 -8.42 -6.69 18.64
CA VAL A 225 -8.94 -5.54 17.89
C VAL A 225 -9.67 -4.55 18.81
N LEU A 226 -10.55 -5.04 19.69
CA LEU A 226 -11.30 -4.18 20.60
C LEU A 226 -10.41 -3.56 21.70
N ASN A 227 -9.33 -4.23 22.10
CA ASN A 227 -8.37 -3.73 23.08
C ASN A 227 -7.50 -2.58 22.55
N ILE A 228 -7.56 -2.26 21.25
CA ILE A 228 -6.93 -1.07 20.68
C ILE A 228 -7.64 0.21 21.18
N LEU A 229 -8.96 0.15 21.41
CA LEU A 229 -9.76 1.36 21.66
C LEU A 229 -9.51 2.04 23.01
N PRO A 230 -9.43 1.34 24.16
CA PRO A 230 -9.31 1.99 25.46
C PRO A 230 -8.06 2.89 25.59
N PRO A 231 -6.85 2.44 25.18
CA PRO A 231 -5.67 3.30 25.22
C PRO A 231 -5.80 4.57 24.37
N LEU A 232 -6.49 4.53 23.23
CA LEU A 232 -6.71 5.72 22.38
C LEU A 232 -7.61 6.73 23.08
N LYS A 233 -8.68 6.25 23.72
CA LYS A 233 -9.58 7.09 24.53
C LYS A 233 -8.84 7.70 25.73
N GLU A 234 -8.04 6.90 26.44
CA GLU A 234 -7.29 7.35 27.62
C GLU A 234 -6.21 8.38 27.28
N ALA A 235 -5.64 8.31 26.06
CA ALA A 235 -4.63 9.23 25.56
C ALA A 235 -5.20 10.45 24.81
N ASP A 236 -6.53 10.60 24.73
CA ASP A 236 -7.23 11.64 23.96
C ASP A 236 -6.86 11.67 22.46
N GLU A 237 -6.57 10.51 21.88
CA GLU A 237 -6.21 10.33 20.46
C GLU A 237 -7.48 10.27 19.59
N SER A 238 -8.23 11.38 19.53
CA SER A 238 -9.57 11.45 18.91
C SER A 238 -9.61 11.08 17.43
N GLU A 239 -8.61 11.50 16.65
CA GLU A 239 -8.48 11.14 15.23
C GLU A 239 -8.28 9.62 15.08
N GLU A 240 -7.45 9.03 15.92
CA GLU A 240 -7.06 7.63 15.80
C GLU A 240 -8.15 6.71 16.33
N LEU A 241 -8.85 7.14 17.37
CA LEU A 241 -10.08 6.52 17.84
C LEU A 241 -11.16 6.54 16.75
N SER A 242 -11.28 7.65 15.99
CA SER A 242 -12.22 7.75 14.87
C SER A 242 -11.87 6.78 13.74
N LYS A 243 -10.58 6.68 13.35
CA LYS A 243 -10.11 5.70 12.36
C LYS A 243 -10.38 4.27 12.83
N ALA A 244 -10.12 3.97 14.10
CA ALA A 244 -10.42 2.65 14.69
C ALA A 244 -11.92 2.34 14.61
N PHE A 245 -12.81 3.29 14.94
CA PHE A 245 -14.25 3.09 14.81
C PHE A 245 -14.69 2.87 13.36
N ILE A 246 -14.11 3.56 12.38
CA ILE A 246 -14.39 3.32 10.96
C ILE A 246 -14.06 1.87 10.59
N ALA A 247 -12.89 1.36 10.97
CA ALA A 247 -12.52 -0.02 10.73
C ALA A 247 -13.46 -1.03 11.43
N LEU A 248 -13.97 -0.71 12.63
CA LEU A 248 -14.99 -1.54 13.29
C LEU A 248 -16.34 -1.54 12.57
N ILE A 249 -16.77 -0.39 12.04
CA ILE A 249 -18.01 -0.28 11.27
C ILE A 249 -17.92 -1.21 10.06
N GLU A 250 -16.82 -1.15 9.33
CA GLU A 250 -16.60 -2.02 8.17
C GLU A 250 -16.61 -3.51 8.53
N LEU A 251 -15.96 -3.91 9.64
CA LEU A 251 -16.02 -5.29 10.13
C LEU A 251 -17.45 -5.70 10.54
N ALA A 252 -18.18 -4.82 11.20
CA ALA A 252 -19.55 -5.05 11.65
C ALA A 252 -20.54 -5.17 10.49
N GLU A 253 -20.33 -4.42 9.39
CA GLU A 253 -21.09 -4.57 8.15
C GLU A 253 -20.89 -5.94 7.50
N VAL A 254 -19.65 -6.47 7.55
CA VAL A 254 -19.31 -7.76 6.93
C VAL A 254 -19.77 -8.94 7.77
N CYS A 255 -19.53 -8.92 9.09
CA CYS A 255 -19.78 -10.07 9.96
C CYS A 255 -20.12 -9.67 11.40
N PRO A 256 -21.32 -9.13 11.66
CA PRO A 256 -21.68 -8.61 12.99
C PRO A 256 -21.64 -9.68 14.08
N LYS A 257 -21.85 -10.96 13.72
CA LYS A 257 -21.78 -12.10 14.64
C LYS A 257 -20.42 -12.26 15.34
N MET A 258 -19.33 -11.72 14.78
CA MET A 258 -17.99 -11.82 15.38
C MET A 258 -17.90 -11.06 16.71
N PHE A 259 -18.73 -10.02 16.89
CA PHE A 259 -18.75 -9.21 18.10
C PHE A 259 -19.68 -9.76 19.19
N LYS A 260 -20.43 -10.84 18.93
CA LYS A 260 -21.50 -11.32 19.84
C LYS A 260 -21.05 -11.52 21.29
N ALA A 261 -19.86 -12.09 21.49
CA ALA A 261 -19.33 -12.36 22.84
C ALA A 261 -18.90 -11.09 23.60
N LEU A 262 -18.54 -10.02 22.89
CA LEU A 262 -18.02 -8.77 23.44
C LEU A 262 -18.96 -7.58 23.21
N PHE A 263 -20.16 -7.82 22.68
CA PHE A 263 -21.09 -6.78 22.28
C PHE A 263 -21.46 -5.85 23.45
N ASN A 264 -21.68 -6.41 24.64
CA ASN A 264 -21.96 -5.60 25.84
C ASN A 264 -20.80 -4.66 26.19
N ASN A 265 -19.56 -5.14 26.06
CA ASN A 265 -18.36 -4.36 26.35
C ASN A 265 -18.18 -3.25 25.32
N LEU A 266 -18.35 -3.57 24.03
CA LEU A 266 -18.27 -2.60 22.95
C LEU A 266 -19.32 -1.49 23.10
N VAL A 267 -20.57 -1.83 23.41
CA VAL A 267 -21.63 -0.84 23.64
C VAL A 267 -21.32 0.05 24.84
N LYS A 268 -20.87 -0.52 25.97
CA LYS A 268 -20.47 0.26 27.15
C LYS A 268 -19.32 1.21 26.83
N PHE A 269 -18.32 0.73 26.08
CA PHE A 269 -17.20 1.54 25.63
C PHE A 269 -17.67 2.69 24.74
N SER A 270 -18.48 2.42 23.71
CA SER A 270 -19.02 3.46 22.82
C SER A 270 -19.84 4.52 23.59
N ILE A 271 -20.66 4.12 24.56
CA ILE A 271 -21.38 5.06 25.43
C ILE A 271 -20.40 5.93 26.22
N SER A 272 -19.31 5.34 26.75
CA SER A 272 -18.30 6.10 27.49
C SER A 272 -17.55 7.12 26.63
N VAL A 273 -17.33 6.82 25.35
CA VAL A 273 -16.74 7.77 24.39
C VAL A 273 -17.69 8.93 24.12
N ILE A 274 -18.98 8.64 23.87
CA ILE A 274 -20.00 9.68 23.60
C ILE A 274 -20.25 10.57 24.83
N GLY A 275 -20.16 10.01 26.03
CA GLY A 275 -20.38 10.74 27.28
C GLY A 275 -19.26 11.72 27.66
N ASP A 276 -18.05 11.52 27.13
CA ASP A 276 -16.95 12.46 27.29
C ASP A 276 -17.18 13.66 26.37
N LYS A 277 -17.37 14.84 26.99
CA LYS A 277 -17.75 16.09 26.32
C LYS A 277 -16.71 16.62 25.33
N GLU A 278 -15.56 15.96 25.20
CA GLU A 278 -14.48 16.32 24.27
C GLU A 278 -14.63 15.65 22.88
N PHE A 279 -15.60 14.74 22.68
CA PHE A 279 -15.84 14.04 21.41
C PHE A 279 -17.10 14.48 20.61
N VAL A 280 -17.68 15.64 20.93
CA VAL A 280 -18.80 16.28 20.18
C VAL A 280 -18.42 17.70 19.79
#